data_AF-A0A5L8Z8W8-F1
#
_entry.id   AF-A0A5L8Z8W8-F1
#
_cell.length_a   1.000
_cell.length_b   1.000
_cell.length_c   1.000
_cell.angle_alpha   90.00
_cell.angle_beta   90.00
_cell.angle_gamma   90.00
#
_symmetry.space_group_name_H-M   'P 1'
#
loop_
_entity.id
_entity.type
_entity.pdbx_description
1 polymer ?
#
loop_
_entity_poly.entity_id
_entity_poly.type
_entity_poly.pdbx_seq_one_letter_code
_entity_poly.pdbx_strand_id
1 'polypeptide(L)'
;MMKYDGYIQSSNYEDLYFSALQPNIINFNLIFAGFKPIKNKHYLELGFGMGRSLLTHAVSNEGHFVGTDFNENQVAFAKNICEQAKISNLTLYADSFEQLLERFRKMRAKGEEVGFDFIVLHGIYCWVNEENRQIILSIIKEFLREGGVVYVSYNCLPGRSIGMDARHIFKLYSQNENTEDFDKIFSFTEKFAKLDIENNINKNILATIDAHRHSNPIYRIHEFLCDSWYLPYFSNMAETMKKLGDLNYICECSLAYHFKNFTPKQENFLAQIDDVIFKEQMKDFILNKQFRYDLYGKELLKLSDKQIDDYLFNMQFVLLDYPTSHTFKDCEENLKWTYIELISRLENEDFTPKSAKTLMMGIDINQRVFFSLLINLITLNLVGICVPNTTRKIDEVKFYNHSLLKNQKLSKEYIFACALTGGGISLDSLERAFLNHYFNENQMNLEELFERIYQNENFHFNNANNQACKDRESVFTQLSLHYKKFLRRLPILVKLEMF
;
A
#
# COMPACT_ATOMS: atom_id res chain seq x y z
N MET A 1 4.44 -15.74 -21.73
CA MET A 1 4.47 -16.11 -20.28
C MET A 1 3.57 -17.33 -20.03
N MET A 2 3.80 -18.15 -18.98
CA MET A 2 2.81 -19.17 -18.58
C MET A 2 1.62 -18.49 -17.90
N LYS A 3 0.41 -18.94 -18.22
CA LYS A 3 -0.83 -18.46 -17.59
C LYS A 3 -1.40 -19.59 -16.73
N TYR A 4 -1.80 -19.27 -15.50
CA TYR A 4 -2.45 -20.20 -14.58
C TYR A 4 -3.80 -19.61 -14.19
N ASP A 5 -4.90 -20.30 -14.49
CA ASP A 5 -6.28 -19.90 -14.19
C ASP A 5 -6.67 -18.46 -14.61
N GLY A 6 -6.06 -17.98 -15.70
CA GLY A 6 -6.29 -16.66 -16.28
C GLY A 6 -5.42 -15.53 -15.71
N TYR A 7 -4.59 -15.82 -14.69
CA TYR A 7 -3.56 -14.93 -14.17
C TYR A 7 -2.23 -15.15 -14.91
N ILE A 8 -1.49 -14.06 -15.15
CA ILE A 8 -0.20 -14.11 -15.86
C ILE A 8 0.92 -14.36 -14.85
N GLN A 9 1.75 -15.37 -15.09
CA GLN A 9 2.95 -15.61 -14.29
C GLN A 9 4.15 -14.89 -14.92
N SER A 10 4.74 -13.93 -14.20
CA SER A 10 5.98 -13.25 -14.60
C SER A 10 7.04 -13.49 -13.53
N SER A 11 8.27 -13.82 -13.97
CA SER A 11 9.44 -14.01 -13.09
C SER A 11 10.00 -12.70 -12.53
N ASN A 12 9.51 -11.55 -13.02
CA ASN A 12 10.00 -10.21 -12.70
C ASN A 12 8.92 -9.35 -12.02
N TYR A 13 8.02 -9.98 -11.25
CA TYR A 13 6.96 -9.25 -10.53
C TYR A 13 7.56 -8.23 -9.55
N GLU A 14 6.92 -7.07 -9.41
CA GLU A 14 7.45 -5.98 -8.59
C GLU A 14 7.36 -6.32 -7.08
N ASP A 15 8.43 -5.99 -6.35
CA ASP A 15 8.55 -6.13 -4.89
C ASP A 15 7.82 -4.97 -4.19
N LEU A 16 6.49 -4.93 -4.34
CA LEU A 16 5.63 -3.80 -3.93
C LEU A 16 5.16 -3.88 -2.49
N TYR A 17 5.08 -2.70 -1.86
CA TYR A 17 4.58 -2.54 -0.50
C TYR A 17 3.23 -1.81 -0.47
N PHE A 18 2.30 -2.33 0.32
CA PHE A 18 0.95 -1.77 0.47
C PHE A 18 0.66 -1.50 1.95
N SER A 19 0.80 -0.24 2.37
CA SER A 19 0.52 0.19 3.75
C SER A 19 -0.92 -0.04 4.18
N ALA A 20 -1.88 -0.04 3.24
CA ALA A 20 -3.29 -0.30 3.51
C ALA A 20 -3.56 -1.72 4.07
N LEU A 21 -2.63 -2.67 3.90
CA LEU A 21 -2.75 -4.02 4.44
C LEU A 21 -2.28 -4.12 5.90
N GLN A 22 -1.65 -3.08 6.45
CA GLN A 22 -1.23 -3.07 7.84
C GLN A 22 -2.45 -3.24 8.75
N PRO A 23 -2.43 -4.16 9.73
CA PRO A 23 -3.52 -4.32 10.70
C PRO A 23 -3.89 -3.01 11.42
N ASN A 24 -2.91 -2.13 11.63
CA ASN A 24 -3.10 -0.86 12.32
C ASN A 24 -3.79 0.19 11.45
N ILE A 25 -3.52 0.21 10.14
CA ILE A 25 -4.24 1.06 9.19
C ILE A 25 -5.68 0.58 9.02
N ILE A 26 -5.89 -0.74 8.96
CA ILE A 26 -7.23 -1.33 8.95
C ILE A 26 -7.98 -0.94 10.23
N ASN A 27 -7.37 -1.12 11.41
CA ASN A 27 -7.96 -0.73 12.69
C ASN A 27 -8.26 0.76 12.79
N PHE A 28 -7.43 1.62 12.20
CA PHE A 28 -7.70 3.05 12.22
C PHE A 28 -8.91 3.42 11.34
N ASN A 29 -9.07 2.76 10.20
CA ASN A 29 -10.29 2.86 9.39
C ASN A 29 -11.52 2.33 10.15
N LEU A 30 -11.39 1.25 10.92
CA LEU A 30 -12.48 0.75 11.79
C LEU A 30 -12.91 1.79 12.82
N ILE A 31 -11.96 2.47 13.48
CA ILE A 31 -12.28 3.51 14.48
C ILE A 31 -13.06 4.65 13.83
N PHE A 32 -12.60 5.17 12.67
CA PHE A 32 -13.32 6.21 11.94
C PHE A 32 -14.71 5.76 11.47
N ALA A 33 -14.86 4.48 11.12
CA ALA A 33 -16.15 3.88 10.78
C ALA A 33 -17.04 3.56 12.00
N GLY A 34 -16.58 3.83 13.23
CA GLY A 34 -17.34 3.64 14.46
C GLY A 34 -17.29 2.22 15.04
N PHE A 35 -16.25 1.46 14.71
CA PHE A 35 -16.06 0.08 15.18
C PHE A 35 -14.81 -0.06 16.04
N LYS A 36 -14.87 -1.00 16.99
CA LYS A 36 -13.76 -1.31 17.88
C LYS A 36 -12.59 -1.92 17.10
N PRO A 37 -11.34 -1.51 17.37
CA PRO A 37 -10.15 -2.16 16.83
C PRO A 37 -10.11 -3.67 17.13
N ILE A 38 -9.65 -4.45 16.17
CA ILE A 38 -9.47 -5.89 16.26
C ILE A 38 -8.04 -6.19 16.71
N LYS A 39 -7.90 -7.08 17.70
CA LYS A 39 -6.58 -7.56 18.13
C LYS A 39 -6.02 -8.51 17.08
N ASN A 40 -4.86 -8.19 16.50
CA ASN A 40 -4.17 -9.06 15.56
C ASN A 40 -3.59 -10.29 16.28
N LYS A 41 -4.32 -11.42 16.27
CA LYS A 41 -3.78 -12.71 16.70
C LYS A 41 -3.43 -13.58 15.49
N HIS A 42 -4.29 -13.60 14.47
CA HIS A 42 -4.10 -14.38 13.25
C HIS A 42 -4.48 -13.54 12.02
N TYR A 43 -3.54 -13.40 11.10
CA TYR A 43 -3.67 -12.63 9.87
C TYR A 43 -3.38 -13.53 8.67
N LEU A 44 -4.23 -13.46 7.64
CA LEU A 44 -4.06 -14.18 6.37
C LEU A 44 -3.93 -13.20 5.20
N GLU A 45 -2.88 -13.36 4.40
CA GLU A 45 -2.71 -12.68 3.11
C GLU A 45 -2.83 -13.68 1.96
N LEU A 46 -3.82 -13.46 1.10
CA LEU A 46 -4.08 -14.27 -0.09
C LEU A 46 -3.42 -13.62 -1.31
N GLY A 47 -2.48 -14.33 -1.96
CA GLY A 47 -1.74 -13.85 -3.12
C GLY A 47 -0.73 -12.76 -2.75
N PHE A 48 0.22 -13.10 -1.87
CA PHE A 48 1.17 -12.11 -1.32
C PHE A 48 2.25 -11.66 -2.33
N GLY A 49 2.33 -12.25 -3.53
CA GLY A 49 3.32 -11.88 -4.53
C GLY A 49 4.74 -12.09 -4.02
N MET A 50 5.62 -11.09 -4.15
CA MET A 50 6.98 -11.14 -3.60
C MET A 50 7.04 -11.08 -2.06
N GLY A 51 5.91 -10.85 -1.38
CA GLY A 51 5.78 -10.95 0.08
C GLY A 51 6.25 -9.74 0.86
N ARG A 52 6.59 -8.62 0.21
CA ARG A 52 7.09 -7.39 0.87
C ARG A 52 6.21 -6.92 2.01
N SER A 53 4.91 -6.77 1.76
CA SER A 53 3.92 -6.32 2.75
C SER A 53 3.82 -7.33 3.89
N LEU A 54 3.58 -8.60 3.57
CA LEU A 54 3.47 -9.68 4.55
C LEU A 54 4.71 -9.81 5.46
N LEU A 55 5.92 -9.83 4.88
CA LEU A 55 7.18 -9.92 5.62
C LEU A 55 7.35 -8.71 6.56
N THR A 56 7.12 -7.51 6.05
CA THR A 56 7.25 -6.26 6.81
C THR A 56 6.24 -6.21 7.94
N HIS A 57 4.99 -6.60 7.70
CA HIS A 57 3.94 -6.61 8.71
C HIS A 57 4.16 -7.70 9.76
N ALA A 58 4.61 -8.89 9.36
CA ALA A 58 4.91 -9.97 10.28
C ALA A 58 6.02 -9.59 11.26
N VAL A 59 7.13 -9.04 10.75
CA VAL A 59 8.25 -8.66 11.62
C VAL A 59 7.96 -7.42 12.48
N SER A 60 7.10 -6.50 12.01
CA SER A 60 6.82 -5.25 12.73
C SER A 60 5.66 -5.34 13.72
N ASN A 61 4.88 -6.44 13.72
CA ASN A 61 3.71 -6.59 14.57
C ASN A 61 3.74 -7.88 15.38
N GLU A 62 2.95 -7.89 16.44
CA GLU A 62 2.56 -9.11 17.15
C GLU A 62 1.48 -9.88 16.36
N GLY A 63 1.27 -11.13 16.75
CA GLY A 63 0.33 -12.05 16.10
C GLY A 63 1.02 -13.02 15.13
N HIS A 64 0.27 -14.02 14.67
CA HIS A 64 0.73 -15.01 13.71
C HIS A 64 0.21 -14.66 12.31
N PHE A 65 1.13 -14.55 11.37
CA PHE A 65 0.85 -14.23 9.99
C PHE A 65 0.91 -15.49 9.14
N VAL A 66 0.00 -15.59 8.19
CA VAL A 66 -0.06 -16.67 7.21
C VAL A 66 -0.18 -16.04 5.83
N GLY A 67 0.62 -16.52 4.89
CA GLY A 67 0.53 -16.12 3.48
C GLY A 67 0.45 -17.32 2.56
N THR A 68 -0.32 -17.18 1.47
CA THR A 68 -0.25 -18.11 0.34
C THR A 68 0.03 -17.38 -0.96
N ASP A 69 0.83 -18.00 -1.80
CA ASP A 69 0.92 -17.67 -3.22
C ASP A 69 1.15 -18.97 -4.01
N PHE A 70 0.53 -19.10 -5.18
CA PHE A 70 0.68 -20.31 -6.00
C PHE A 70 2.05 -20.34 -6.72
N ASN A 71 2.73 -19.19 -6.83
CA ASN A 71 4.02 -19.10 -7.50
C ASN A 71 5.15 -19.54 -6.57
N GLU A 72 5.64 -20.77 -6.76
CA GLU A 72 6.70 -21.37 -5.94
C GLU A 72 7.97 -20.50 -5.85
N ASN A 73 8.33 -19.77 -6.90
CA ASN A 73 9.51 -18.89 -6.89
C ASN A 73 9.35 -17.71 -5.92
N GLN A 74 8.14 -17.15 -5.86
CA GLN A 74 7.82 -16.05 -4.95
C GLN A 74 7.82 -16.53 -3.50
N VAL A 75 7.27 -17.72 -3.26
CA VAL A 75 7.26 -18.36 -1.94
C VAL A 75 8.68 -18.72 -1.49
N ALA A 76 9.50 -19.28 -2.38
CA ALA A 76 10.91 -19.57 -2.10
C ALA A 76 11.71 -18.31 -1.77
N PHE A 77 11.48 -17.22 -2.50
CA PHE A 77 12.06 -15.92 -2.21
C PHE A 77 11.68 -15.43 -0.80
N ALA A 78 10.38 -15.43 -0.46
CA ALA A 78 9.90 -14.99 0.85
C ALA A 78 10.40 -15.90 2.00
N LYS A 79 10.45 -17.22 1.79
CA LYS A 79 11.00 -18.18 2.77
C LYS A 79 12.48 -17.95 3.03
N ASN A 80 13.28 -17.71 1.99
CA ASN A 80 14.69 -17.37 2.14
C ASN A 80 14.88 -16.10 2.99
N ILE A 81 14.04 -15.07 2.80
CA ILE A 81 14.07 -13.88 3.67
C ILE A 81 13.68 -14.25 5.11
N CYS A 82 12.63 -15.04 5.32
CA CYS A 82 12.22 -15.48 6.66
C CYS A 82 13.34 -16.22 7.40
N GLU A 83 14.05 -17.11 6.72
CA GLU A 83 15.18 -17.87 7.28
C GLU A 83 16.36 -16.96 7.63
N GLN A 84 16.76 -16.07 6.71
CA GLN A 84 17.87 -15.13 6.93
C GLN A 84 17.59 -14.15 8.07
N ALA A 85 16.35 -13.66 8.16
CA ALA A 85 15.92 -12.70 9.16
C ALA A 85 15.28 -13.32 10.41
N LYS A 86 15.22 -14.65 10.51
CA LYS A 86 14.66 -15.41 11.65
C LYS A 86 13.23 -14.98 12.02
N ILE A 87 12.38 -14.72 11.03
CA ILE A 87 10.98 -14.36 11.27
C ILE A 87 10.23 -15.61 11.77
N SER A 88 9.79 -15.57 13.03
CA SER A 88 9.22 -16.75 13.72
C SER A 88 7.70 -16.79 13.76
N ASN A 89 7.03 -15.67 13.49
CA ASN A 89 5.58 -15.53 13.55
C ASN A 89 4.91 -15.53 12.17
N LEU A 90 5.55 -16.11 11.16
CA LEU A 90 5.06 -16.15 9.78
C LEU A 90 5.10 -17.57 9.21
N THR A 91 3.99 -18.01 8.63
CA THR A 91 3.87 -19.27 7.88
C THR A 91 3.57 -18.98 6.41
N LEU A 92 4.32 -19.59 5.49
CA LEU A 92 4.19 -19.39 4.05
C LEU A 92 3.86 -20.70 3.33
N TYR A 93 2.78 -20.68 2.55
CA TYR A 93 2.35 -21.79 1.71
C TYR A 93 2.58 -21.48 0.22
N ALA A 94 3.05 -22.50 -0.51
CA ALA A 94 3.11 -22.51 -1.97
C ALA A 94 1.89 -23.25 -2.52
N ASP A 95 0.70 -22.80 -2.11
CA ASP A 95 -0.56 -23.44 -2.44
C ASP A 95 -1.38 -22.53 -3.37
N SER A 96 -2.10 -23.13 -4.32
CA SER A 96 -3.26 -22.47 -4.94
C SER A 96 -4.34 -22.18 -3.89
N PHE A 97 -5.33 -21.34 -4.20
CA PHE A 97 -6.44 -21.10 -3.27
C PHE A 97 -7.20 -22.39 -2.94
N GLU A 98 -7.35 -23.30 -3.91
CA GLU A 98 -7.99 -24.59 -3.69
C GLU A 98 -7.21 -25.46 -2.71
N GLN A 99 -5.89 -25.57 -2.92
CA GLN A 99 -4.99 -26.34 -2.07
C GLN A 99 -4.96 -25.77 -0.65
N LEU A 100 -4.93 -24.44 -0.50
CA LEU A 100 -4.98 -23.79 0.81
C LEU A 100 -6.29 -24.10 1.54
N LEU A 101 -7.42 -24.00 0.84
CA LEU A 101 -8.75 -24.32 1.39
C LEU A 101 -8.79 -25.77 1.89
N GLU A 102 -8.32 -26.71 1.09
CA GLU A 102 -8.25 -28.12 1.47
C GLU A 102 -7.31 -28.35 2.66
N ARG A 103 -6.15 -27.68 2.68
CA ARG A 103 -5.19 -27.73 3.79
C ARG A 103 -5.84 -27.27 5.09
N PHE A 104 -6.47 -26.10 5.09
CA PHE A 104 -7.11 -25.57 6.30
C PHE A 104 -8.25 -26.46 6.80
N ARG A 105 -9.06 -27.03 5.89
CA ARG A 105 -10.08 -28.02 6.26
C ARG A 105 -9.47 -29.27 6.89
N LYS A 106 -8.36 -29.78 6.33
CA LYS A 106 -7.62 -30.94 6.88
C LYS A 106 -7.03 -30.64 8.26
N MET A 107 -6.43 -29.47 8.45
CA MET A 107 -5.90 -29.02 9.75
C MET A 107 -7.02 -28.92 10.80
N ARG A 108 -8.13 -28.27 10.44
CA ARG A 108 -9.32 -28.18 11.30
C ARG A 108 -9.87 -29.56 11.66
N ALA A 109 -9.94 -30.49 10.71
CA ALA A 109 -10.41 -31.86 10.96
C ALA A 109 -9.50 -32.65 11.92
N LYS A 110 -8.22 -32.27 12.05
CA LYS A 110 -7.27 -32.82 13.03
C LYS A 110 -7.36 -32.14 14.41
N GLY A 111 -8.24 -31.16 14.59
CA GLY A 111 -8.39 -30.39 15.82
C GLY A 111 -7.42 -29.21 15.96
N GLU A 112 -6.72 -28.83 14.88
CA GLU A 112 -5.89 -27.63 14.88
C GLU A 112 -6.77 -26.36 14.83
N GLU A 113 -6.40 -25.33 15.58
CA GLU A 113 -7.11 -24.05 15.54
C GLU A 113 -6.76 -23.30 14.25
N VAL A 114 -7.72 -23.24 13.32
CA VAL A 114 -7.59 -22.49 12.05
C VAL A 114 -8.70 -21.47 11.92
N GLY A 115 -8.31 -20.19 11.99
CA GLY A 115 -9.16 -19.04 11.77
C GLY A 115 -8.37 -17.74 11.86
N PHE A 116 -8.89 -16.67 11.26
CA PHE A 116 -8.19 -15.41 11.08
C PHE A 116 -9.04 -14.22 11.53
N ASP A 117 -8.41 -13.27 12.22
CA ASP A 117 -9.02 -12.00 12.62
C ASP A 117 -8.99 -11.01 11.45
N PHE A 118 -7.99 -11.15 10.57
CA PHE A 118 -7.85 -10.40 9.32
C PHE A 118 -7.65 -11.38 8.17
N ILE A 119 -8.47 -11.25 7.11
CA ILE A 119 -8.19 -11.86 5.81
C ILE A 119 -8.04 -10.74 4.79
N VAL A 120 -6.88 -10.64 4.16
CA VAL A 120 -6.60 -9.61 3.17
C VAL A 120 -6.29 -10.22 1.82
N LEU A 121 -6.75 -9.55 0.76
CA LEU A 121 -6.37 -9.83 -0.61
C LEU A 121 -6.26 -8.54 -1.40
N HIS A 122 -5.09 -8.29 -1.99
CA HIS A 122 -4.80 -7.06 -2.69
C HIS A 122 -4.43 -7.32 -4.15
N GLY A 123 -5.22 -6.78 -5.09
CA GLY A 123 -4.91 -6.91 -6.51
C GLY A 123 -5.07 -8.34 -7.03
N ILE A 124 -5.99 -9.11 -6.44
CA ILE A 124 -6.24 -10.51 -6.83
C ILE A 124 -7.64 -10.69 -7.40
N TYR A 125 -8.68 -10.21 -6.70
CA TYR A 125 -10.08 -10.61 -6.93
C TYR A 125 -10.58 -10.38 -8.37
N CYS A 126 -10.16 -9.30 -9.03
CA CYS A 126 -10.53 -8.99 -10.42
C CYS A 126 -9.79 -9.82 -11.47
N TRP A 127 -8.65 -10.40 -11.13
CA TRP A 127 -7.69 -10.98 -12.07
C TRP A 127 -7.72 -12.50 -12.13
N VAL A 128 -8.48 -13.14 -11.26
CA VAL A 128 -8.68 -14.59 -11.24
C VAL A 128 -9.99 -14.98 -11.91
N ASN A 129 -10.11 -16.23 -12.37
CA ASN A 129 -11.36 -16.75 -12.93
C ASN A 129 -12.48 -16.88 -11.87
N GLU A 130 -13.71 -17.16 -12.32
CA GLU A 130 -14.88 -17.29 -11.42
C GLU A 130 -14.71 -18.40 -10.39
N GLU A 131 -14.15 -19.54 -10.78
CA GLU A 131 -13.90 -20.66 -9.88
C GLU A 131 -12.98 -20.26 -8.72
N ASN A 132 -11.85 -19.62 -8.99
CA ASN A 132 -10.95 -19.11 -7.95
C ASN A 132 -11.60 -18.02 -7.10
N ARG A 133 -12.47 -17.15 -7.67
CA ARG A 133 -13.25 -16.21 -6.85
C ARG A 133 -14.14 -16.95 -5.85
N GLN A 134 -14.85 -17.99 -6.28
CA GLN A 134 -15.70 -18.78 -5.39
C GLN A 134 -14.90 -19.53 -4.31
N ILE A 135 -13.68 -19.98 -4.63
CA ILE A 135 -12.78 -20.59 -3.65
C ILE A 135 -12.30 -19.57 -2.62
N ILE A 136 -11.88 -18.37 -3.06
CA ILE A 136 -11.52 -17.24 -2.17
C ILE A 136 -12.68 -16.93 -1.22
N LEU A 137 -13.90 -16.81 -1.75
CA LEU A 137 -15.10 -16.57 -0.95
C LEU A 137 -15.32 -17.71 0.05
N SER A 138 -15.09 -18.98 -0.33
CA SER A 138 -15.18 -20.13 0.58
C SER A 138 -14.16 -20.06 1.72
N ILE A 139 -12.92 -19.64 1.43
CA ILE A 139 -11.89 -19.41 2.47
C ILE A 139 -12.37 -18.34 3.45
N ILE A 140 -12.85 -17.20 2.94
CA ILE A 140 -13.35 -16.12 3.78
C ILE A 140 -14.50 -16.61 4.67
N LYS A 141 -15.48 -17.30 4.09
CA LYS A 141 -16.66 -17.81 4.80
C LYS A 141 -16.29 -18.76 5.94
N GLU A 142 -15.37 -19.69 5.68
CA GLU A 142 -15.08 -20.78 6.60
C GLU A 142 -14.03 -20.42 7.65
N PHE A 143 -13.13 -19.48 7.37
CA PHE A 143 -11.95 -19.22 8.20
C PHE A 143 -11.86 -17.79 8.73
N LEU A 144 -12.75 -16.87 8.35
CA LEU A 144 -12.88 -15.60 9.08
C LEU A 144 -13.52 -15.87 10.45
N ARG A 145 -12.88 -15.38 11.52
CA ARG A 145 -13.43 -15.47 12.87
C ARG A 145 -14.59 -14.50 13.06
N GLU A 146 -15.44 -14.78 14.05
CA GLU A 146 -16.39 -13.77 14.55
C GLU A 146 -15.63 -12.54 15.06
N GLY A 147 -16.14 -11.35 14.72
CA GLY A 147 -15.42 -10.10 14.98
C GLY A 147 -14.23 -9.85 14.04
N GLY A 148 -14.03 -10.70 13.02
CA GLY A 148 -12.97 -10.54 12.02
C GLY A 148 -13.34 -9.57 10.90
N VAL A 149 -12.33 -9.12 10.17
CA VAL A 149 -12.46 -8.21 9.01
C VAL A 149 -11.78 -8.78 7.76
N VAL A 150 -12.42 -8.53 6.63
CA VAL A 150 -11.89 -8.79 5.29
C VAL A 150 -11.49 -7.47 4.66
N TYR A 151 -10.24 -7.37 4.22
CA TYR A 151 -9.81 -6.33 3.29
C TYR A 151 -9.79 -6.91 1.88
N VAL A 152 -10.46 -6.28 0.92
CA VAL A 152 -10.39 -6.71 -0.49
C VAL A 152 -10.18 -5.52 -1.40
N SER A 153 -9.17 -5.57 -2.26
CA SER A 153 -8.97 -4.56 -3.31
C SER A 153 -9.33 -5.08 -4.70
N TYR A 154 -9.95 -4.21 -5.50
CA TYR A 154 -10.52 -4.58 -6.80
C TYR A 154 -10.71 -3.36 -7.71
N ASN A 155 -10.50 -3.59 -9.01
CA ASN A 155 -10.92 -2.68 -10.07
C ASN A 155 -12.46 -2.61 -10.09
N CYS A 156 -13.03 -1.42 -10.26
CA CYS A 156 -14.47 -1.23 -10.16
C CYS A 156 -15.05 -0.34 -11.25
N LEU A 157 -16.36 -0.49 -11.47
CA LEU A 157 -17.18 0.37 -12.30
C LEU A 157 -17.75 1.54 -11.48
N PRO A 158 -17.98 2.71 -12.12
CA PRO A 158 -17.89 2.95 -13.57
C PRO A 158 -16.49 3.25 -14.08
N GLY A 159 -15.54 3.67 -13.24
CA GLY A 159 -14.35 4.36 -13.74
C GLY A 159 -13.42 3.51 -14.62
N ARG A 160 -13.40 2.18 -14.43
CA ARG A 160 -12.62 1.29 -15.31
C ARG A 160 -13.23 1.08 -16.70
N SER A 161 -14.46 1.53 -16.96
CA SER A 161 -15.10 1.38 -18.26
C SER A 161 -14.34 2.09 -19.38
N ILE A 162 -13.71 3.23 -19.08
CA ILE A 162 -12.99 4.09 -20.04
C ILE A 162 -11.87 3.32 -20.75
N GLY A 163 -11.18 2.42 -20.06
CA GLY A 163 -10.07 1.65 -20.60
C GLY A 163 -10.48 0.32 -21.25
N MET A 164 -11.77 -0.06 -21.21
CA MET A 164 -12.21 -1.39 -21.65
C MET A 164 -12.03 -1.60 -23.16
N ASP A 165 -12.40 -0.61 -23.97
CA ASP A 165 -12.28 -0.69 -25.43
C ASP A 165 -10.81 -0.75 -25.86
N ALA A 166 -9.97 0.10 -25.25
CA ALA A 166 -8.53 0.08 -25.47
C ALA A 166 -7.93 -1.29 -25.15
N ARG A 167 -8.27 -1.83 -23.98
CA ARG A 167 -7.85 -3.17 -23.56
C ARG A 167 -8.29 -4.26 -24.53
N HIS A 168 -9.51 -4.18 -25.05
CA HIS A 168 -10.02 -5.15 -26.01
C HIS A 168 -9.19 -5.14 -27.30
N ILE A 169 -8.88 -3.96 -27.83
CA ILE A 169 -8.02 -3.81 -29.01
C ILE A 169 -6.60 -4.32 -28.72
N PHE A 170 -6.04 -3.99 -27.55
CA PHE A 170 -4.71 -4.46 -27.16
C PHE A 170 -4.63 -5.99 -27.16
N LYS A 171 -5.66 -6.65 -26.60
CA LYS A 171 -5.73 -8.10 -26.54
C LYS A 171 -5.90 -8.72 -27.93
N LEU A 172 -6.78 -8.17 -28.77
CA LEU A 172 -6.97 -8.65 -30.14
C LEU A 172 -5.68 -8.54 -30.96
N TYR A 173 -4.99 -7.40 -30.88
CA TYR A 173 -3.71 -7.20 -31.57
C TYR A 173 -2.66 -8.19 -31.07
N SER A 174 -2.51 -8.32 -29.75
CA SER A 174 -1.57 -9.24 -29.11
C SER A 174 -1.78 -10.69 -29.57
N GLN A 175 -3.04 -11.13 -29.68
CA GLN A 175 -3.40 -12.47 -30.14
C GLN A 175 -3.15 -12.69 -31.63
N ASN A 176 -3.53 -11.73 -32.47
CA ASN A 176 -3.38 -11.86 -33.93
C ASN A 176 -1.93 -11.79 -34.38
N GLU A 177 -1.13 -10.90 -33.78
CA GLU A 177 0.27 -10.70 -34.12
C GLU A 177 1.22 -11.54 -33.26
N ASN A 178 0.68 -12.35 -32.34
CA ASN A 178 1.40 -13.18 -31.39
C ASN A 178 2.54 -12.42 -30.68
N THR A 179 2.20 -11.26 -30.10
CA THR A 179 3.16 -10.34 -29.47
C THR A 179 2.65 -9.78 -28.15
N GLU A 180 3.55 -9.65 -27.17
CA GLU A 180 3.32 -8.96 -25.90
C GLU A 180 4.01 -7.58 -25.88
N ASP A 181 4.52 -7.12 -27.03
CA ASP A 181 5.23 -5.84 -27.18
C ASP A 181 4.25 -4.66 -27.18
N PHE A 182 4.15 -3.99 -26.04
CA PHE A 182 3.25 -2.86 -25.85
C PHE A 182 3.59 -1.64 -26.70
N ASP A 183 4.82 -1.47 -27.17
CA ASP A 183 5.15 -0.35 -28.05
C ASP A 183 4.51 -0.55 -29.43
N LYS A 184 4.48 -1.79 -29.92
CA LYS A 184 3.75 -2.16 -31.14
C LYS A 184 2.25 -2.06 -30.96
N ILE A 185 1.73 -2.64 -29.86
CA ILE A 185 0.30 -2.62 -29.54
C ILE A 185 -0.22 -1.18 -29.45
N PHE A 186 0.47 -0.32 -28.70
CA PHE A 186 0.09 1.09 -28.57
C PHE A 186 0.24 1.85 -29.88
N SER A 187 1.32 1.65 -30.64
CA SER A 187 1.50 2.31 -31.94
C SER A 187 0.39 1.97 -32.93
N PHE A 188 -0.02 0.70 -33.02
CA PHE A 188 -1.15 0.28 -33.84
C PHE A 188 -2.46 0.92 -33.38
N THR A 189 -2.76 0.80 -32.08
CA THR A 189 -4.03 1.27 -31.52
C THR A 189 -4.16 2.80 -31.61
N GLU A 190 -3.05 3.52 -31.40
CA GLU A 190 -2.97 4.97 -31.55
C GLU A 190 -3.21 5.41 -33.00
N LYS A 191 -2.63 4.70 -33.98
CA LYS A 191 -2.91 4.97 -35.41
C LYS A 191 -4.38 4.78 -35.75
N PHE A 192 -5.00 3.70 -35.24
CA PHE A 192 -6.43 3.46 -35.42
C PHE A 192 -7.28 4.57 -34.79
N ALA A 193 -7.04 4.90 -33.52
CA ALA A 193 -7.83 5.91 -32.81
C ALA A 193 -7.69 7.31 -33.44
N LYS A 194 -6.53 7.62 -34.06
CA LYS A 194 -6.31 8.89 -34.77
C LYS A 194 -7.04 9.01 -36.10
N LEU A 195 -7.70 7.96 -36.61
CA LEU A 195 -8.53 8.04 -37.82
C LEU A 195 -9.76 8.94 -37.61
N ASP A 196 -10.27 9.01 -36.38
CA ASP A 196 -11.36 9.91 -35.99
C ASP A 196 -11.17 10.34 -34.53
N ILE A 197 -10.43 11.41 -34.32
CA ILE A 197 -10.11 11.93 -32.98
C ILE A 197 -11.34 12.49 -32.28
N GLU A 198 -12.39 12.88 -33.02
CA GLU A 198 -13.59 13.47 -32.41
C GLU A 198 -14.51 12.43 -31.77
N ASN A 199 -14.39 11.16 -32.19
CA ASN A 199 -15.09 10.05 -31.56
C ASN A 199 -14.68 9.87 -30.09
N ASN A 200 -15.67 9.87 -29.18
CA ASN A 200 -15.42 9.77 -27.74
C ASN A 200 -14.73 8.45 -27.32
N ILE A 201 -14.99 7.32 -28.00
CA ILE A 201 -14.31 6.05 -27.74
C ILE A 201 -12.83 6.19 -28.10
N ASN A 202 -12.52 6.79 -29.24
CA ASN A 202 -11.13 7.02 -29.66
C ASN A 202 -10.39 7.99 -28.71
N LYS A 203 -11.06 9.04 -28.20
CA LYS A 203 -10.50 9.91 -27.15
C LYS A 203 -10.13 9.13 -25.90
N ASN A 204 -11.01 8.23 -25.44
CA ASN A 204 -10.75 7.37 -24.28
C ASN A 204 -9.61 6.37 -24.51
N ILE A 205 -9.53 5.80 -25.73
CA ILE A 205 -8.44 4.91 -26.12
C ILE A 205 -7.10 5.65 -26.06
N LEU A 206 -7.01 6.84 -26.67
CA LEU A 206 -5.79 7.66 -26.65
C LEU A 206 -5.40 8.04 -25.21
N ALA A 207 -6.35 8.49 -24.40
CA ALA A 207 -6.11 8.80 -23.00
C ALA A 207 -5.62 7.58 -22.21
N THR A 208 -6.12 6.37 -22.50
CA THR A 208 -5.66 5.13 -21.86
C THR A 208 -4.22 4.81 -22.27
N ILE A 209 -3.86 4.97 -23.55
CA ILE A 209 -2.49 4.78 -24.01
C ILE A 209 -1.57 5.78 -23.30
N ASP A 210 -1.92 7.05 -23.27
CA ASP A 210 -1.09 8.11 -22.67
C ASP A 210 -0.89 7.89 -21.17
N ALA A 211 -1.94 7.47 -20.45
CA ALA A 211 -1.86 7.16 -19.03
C ALA A 211 -0.92 5.98 -18.71
N HIS A 212 -0.73 5.04 -19.65
CA HIS A 212 0.01 3.80 -19.41
C HIS A 212 1.29 3.65 -20.24
N ARG A 213 1.62 4.60 -21.12
CA ARG A 213 2.79 4.54 -22.02
C ARG A 213 4.11 4.37 -21.28
N HIS A 214 4.23 4.94 -20.08
CA HIS A 214 5.45 4.90 -19.26
C HIS A 214 5.33 3.99 -18.03
N SER A 215 4.21 3.26 -17.90
CA SER A 215 4.06 2.26 -16.85
C SER A 215 4.98 1.06 -17.09
N ASN A 216 5.27 0.29 -16.02
CA ASN A 216 6.15 -0.87 -16.11
C ASN A 216 5.63 -1.85 -17.20
N PRO A 217 6.50 -2.34 -18.12
CA PRO A 217 6.08 -3.29 -19.16
C PRO A 217 5.33 -4.52 -18.63
N ILE A 218 5.75 -5.03 -17.47
CA ILE A 218 5.12 -6.19 -16.81
C ILE A 218 3.73 -5.82 -16.31
N TYR A 219 3.59 -4.66 -15.68
CA TYR A 219 2.29 -4.14 -15.25
C TYR A 219 1.30 -4.07 -16.43
N ARG A 220 1.74 -3.58 -17.61
CA ARG A 220 0.88 -3.51 -18.80
C ARG A 220 0.39 -4.88 -19.26
N ILE A 221 1.29 -5.87 -19.25
CA ILE A 221 0.93 -7.25 -19.58
C ILE A 221 -0.11 -7.78 -18.59
N HIS A 222 0.14 -7.64 -17.27
CA HIS A 222 -0.80 -8.09 -16.23
C HIS A 222 -2.17 -7.40 -16.34
N GLU A 223 -2.20 -6.08 -16.53
CA GLU A 223 -3.45 -5.31 -16.54
C GLU A 223 -4.26 -5.55 -17.84
N PHE A 224 -3.61 -5.53 -19.00
CA PHE A 224 -4.32 -5.49 -20.27
C PHE A 224 -4.41 -6.84 -21.00
N LEU A 225 -3.48 -7.77 -20.77
CA LEU A 225 -3.42 -9.03 -21.51
C LEU A 225 -3.89 -10.26 -20.72
N CYS A 226 -4.30 -10.10 -19.46
CA CYS A 226 -4.86 -11.21 -18.68
C CYS A 226 -6.16 -11.76 -19.32
N ASP A 227 -6.52 -12.99 -18.93
CA ASP A 227 -7.72 -13.62 -19.45
C ASP A 227 -8.98 -13.27 -18.68
N SER A 228 -8.86 -13.21 -17.36
CA SER A 228 -9.96 -12.85 -16.47
C SER A 228 -9.87 -11.39 -16.05
N TRP A 229 -10.91 -10.62 -16.32
CA TRP A 229 -11.05 -9.25 -15.81
C TRP A 229 -12.48 -9.02 -15.33
N TYR A 230 -12.73 -9.34 -14.07
CA TYR A 230 -14.02 -9.10 -13.42
C TYR A 230 -14.08 -7.68 -12.88
N LEU A 231 -15.06 -6.89 -13.32
CA LEU A 231 -15.23 -5.48 -12.95
C LEU A 231 -16.60 -5.27 -12.28
N PRO A 232 -16.71 -5.52 -10.96
CA PRO A 232 -17.97 -5.28 -10.26
C PRO A 232 -18.22 -3.78 -10.07
N TYR A 233 -19.49 -3.40 -10.06
CA TYR A 233 -19.89 -2.21 -9.30
C TYR A 233 -19.71 -2.50 -7.80
N PHE A 234 -19.43 -1.47 -7.00
CA PHE A 234 -19.31 -1.61 -5.55
C PHE A 234 -20.54 -2.30 -4.93
N SER A 235 -21.76 -1.96 -5.37
CA SER A 235 -22.99 -2.56 -4.85
C SER A 235 -23.04 -4.08 -5.05
N ASN A 236 -22.56 -4.60 -6.19
CA ASN A 236 -22.50 -6.04 -6.45
C ASN A 236 -21.46 -6.74 -5.57
N MET A 237 -20.32 -6.09 -5.33
CA MET A 237 -19.31 -6.62 -4.42
C MET A 237 -19.82 -6.67 -2.97
N ALA A 238 -20.49 -5.61 -2.53
CA ALA A 238 -21.11 -5.56 -1.21
C ALA A 238 -22.21 -6.61 -1.04
N GLU A 239 -23.05 -6.83 -2.05
CA GLU A 239 -24.05 -7.90 -2.04
C GLU A 239 -23.40 -9.29 -1.98
N THR A 240 -22.31 -9.51 -2.73
CA THR A 240 -21.55 -10.76 -2.73
C THR A 240 -21.00 -11.08 -1.33
N MET A 241 -20.37 -10.09 -0.69
CA MET A 241 -19.86 -10.23 0.68
C MET A 241 -20.98 -10.48 1.69
N LYS A 242 -22.10 -9.74 1.59
CA LYS A 242 -23.25 -9.92 2.48
C LYS A 242 -23.82 -11.34 2.42
N LYS A 243 -23.97 -11.91 1.21
CA LYS A 243 -24.48 -13.29 1.02
C LYS A 243 -23.54 -14.38 1.55
N LEU A 244 -22.27 -14.05 1.80
CA LEU A 244 -21.28 -15.03 2.21
C LEU A 244 -21.47 -15.50 3.66
N GLY A 245 -22.02 -14.66 4.52
CA GLY A 245 -22.24 -14.94 5.94
C GLY A 245 -22.50 -13.68 6.75
N ASP A 246 -23.31 -12.77 6.21
CA ASP A 246 -23.61 -11.46 6.77
C ASP A 246 -22.37 -10.57 6.99
N LEU A 247 -21.40 -10.66 6.07
CA LEU A 247 -20.28 -9.72 6.03
C LEU A 247 -20.77 -8.37 5.52
N ASN A 248 -20.89 -7.42 6.43
CA ASN A 248 -21.40 -6.10 6.13
C ASN A 248 -20.27 -5.18 5.69
N TYR A 249 -20.55 -4.32 4.71
CA TYR A 249 -19.65 -3.25 4.33
C TYR A 249 -19.40 -2.32 5.53
N ILE A 250 -18.13 -1.99 5.76
CA ILE A 250 -17.70 -1.10 6.85
C ILE A 250 -17.32 0.26 6.29
N CYS A 251 -16.26 0.31 5.49
CA CYS A 251 -15.79 1.52 4.81
C CYS A 251 -14.79 1.17 3.71
N GLU A 252 -14.43 2.14 2.88
CA GLU A 252 -13.22 2.05 2.08
C GLU A 252 -12.01 2.16 3.02
N CYS A 253 -11.00 1.29 2.86
CA CYS A 253 -9.81 1.23 3.70
C CYS A 253 -8.78 2.31 3.33
N SER A 254 -9.25 3.53 3.06
CA SER A 254 -8.44 4.71 2.76
C SER A 254 -8.72 5.77 3.81
N LEU A 255 -7.71 6.14 4.60
CA LEU A 255 -7.89 7.12 5.68
C LEU A 255 -8.39 8.47 5.12
N ALA A 256 -7.88 8.87 3.95
CA ALA A 256 -8.30 10.11 3.28
C ALA A 256 -9.76 10.06 2.82
N TYR A 257 -10.35 8.88 2.63
CA TYR A 257 -11.74 8.74 2.18
C TYR A 257 -12.75 9.23 3.22
N HIS A 258 -12.45 9.07 4.52
CA HIS A 258 -13.28 9.60 5.63
C HIS A 258 -13.41 11.12 5.60
N PHE A 259 -12.44 11.80 4.99
CA PHE A 259 -12.37 13.26 4.88
C PHE A 259 -12.60 13.75 3.44
N LYS A 260 -13.15 12.89 2.57
CA LYS A 260 -13.41 13.26 1.18
C LYS A 260 -14.43 14.40 1.13
N ASN A 261 -14.00 15.54 0.61
CA ASN A 261 -14.88 16.69 0.38
C ASN A 261 -15.70 16.50 -0.90
N PHE A 262 -16.98 16.82 -0.81
CA PHE A 262 -17.90 16.91 -1.94
C PHE A 262 -18.38 18.35 -2.06
N THR A 263 -18.80 18.77 -3.25
CA THR A 263 -19.41 20.09 -3.43
C THR A 263 -20.73 20.17 -2.66
N PRO A 264 -21.19 21.36 -2.23
CA PRO A 264 -22.47 21.48 -1.52
C PRO A 264 -23.66 20.86 -2.28
N LYS A 265 -23.65 20.90 -3.62
CA LYS A 265 -24.67 20.24 -4.45
C LYS A 265 -24.62 18.72 -4.34
N GLN A 266 -23.42 18.14 -4.35
CA GLN A 266 -23.21 16.69 -4.19
C GLN A 266 -23.56 16.24 -2.77
N GLU A 267 -23.16 17.00 -1.74
CA GLU A 267 -23.51 16.70 -0.35
C GLU A 267 -25.02 16.71 -0.13
N ASN A 268 -25.72 17.73 -0.63
CA ASN A 268 -27.18 17.83 -0.55
C ASN A 268 -27.89 16.67 -1.28
N PHE A 269 -27.32 16.19 -2.40
CA PHE A 269 -27.85 15.01 -3.09
C PHE A 269 -27.61 13.72 -2.28
N LEU A 270 -26.38 13.49 -1.83
CA LEU A 270 -26.01 12.30 -1.06
C LEU A 270 -26.73 12.20 0.29
N ALA A 271 -27.09 13.35 0.89
CA ALA A 271 -27.85 13.41 2.14
C ALA A 271 -29.29 12.88 2.01
N GLN A 272 -29.83 12.79 0.79
CA GLN A 272 -31.19 12.27 0.53
C GLN A 272 -31.27 10.74 0.47
N ILE A 273 -30.11 10.06 0.50
CA ILE A 273 -30.03 8.61 0.36
C ILE A 273 -29.79 8.01 1.75
N ASP A 274 -30.69 7.16 2.26
CA ASP A 274 -30.48 6.51 3.56
C ASP A 274 -29.64 5.23 3.45
N ASP A 275 -29.86 4.44 2.39
CA ASP A 275 -29.14 3.19 2.18
C ASP A 275 -27.64 3.44 1.93
N VAL A 276 -26.81 2.89 2.81
CA VAL A 276 -25.35 3.11 2.80
C VAL A 276 -24.73 2.56 1.51
N ILE A 277 -25.17 1.39 1.06
CA ILE A 277 -24.60 0.76 -0.14
C ILE A 277 -24.91 1.59 -1.38
N PHE A 278 -26.16 2.05 -1.50
CA PHE A 278 -26.57 2.91 -2.61
C PHE A 278 -25.85 4.25 -2.57
N LYS A 279 -25.73 4.88 -1.38
CA LYS A 279 -25.00 6.14 -1.22
C LYS A 279 -23.53 6.02 -1.63
N GLU A 280 -22.84 4.97 -1.21
CA GLU A 280 -21.46 4.71 -1.58
C GLU A 280 -21.32 4.43 -3.09
N GLN A 281 -22.26 3.69 -3.69
CA GLN A 281 -22.27 3.49 -5.14
C GLN A 281 -22.45 4.83 -5.89
N MET A 282 -23.27 5.75 -5.38
CA MET A 282 -23.42 7.09 -5.98
C MET A 282 -22.15 7.92 -5.84
N LYS A 283 -21.40 7.78 -4.74
CA LYS A 283 -20.06 8.39 -4.61
C LYS A 283 -19.11 7.87 -5.68
N ASP A 284 -19.15 6.58 -6.01
CA ASP A 284 -18.31 6.02 -7.09
C ASP A 284 -18.61 6.64 -8.44
N PHE A 285 -19.88 6.91 -8.76
CA PHE A 285 -20.27 7.62 -9.98
C PHE A 285 -19.76 9.07 -9.98
N ILE A 286 -19.92 9.79 -8.86
CA ILE A 286 -19.44 11.17 -8.71
C ILE A 286 -17.92 11.26 -8.85
N LEU A 287 -17.19 10.30 -8.27
CA LEU A 287 -15.73 10.28 -8.23
C LEU A 287 -15.10 9.58 -9.44
N ASN A 288 -15.91 9.01 -10.34
CA ASN A 288 -15.47 8.14 -11.42
C ASN A 288 -14.49 7.06 -10.91
N LYS A 289 -14.87 6.38 -9.82
CA LYS A 289 -13.99 5.46 -9.09
C LYS A 289 -13.54 4.30 -9.98
N GLN A 290 -12.23 4.06 -10.02
CA GLN A 290 -11.61 3.01 -10.85
C GLN A 290 -11.10 1.83 -10.04
N PHE A 291 -10.76 2.05 -8.78
CA PHE A 291 -10.17 1.04 -7.90
C PHE A 291 -10.65 1.29 -6.48
N ARG A 292 -11.06 0.22 -5.80
CA ARG A 292 -11.49 0.25 -4.41
C ARG A 292 -10.67 -0.74 -3.60
N TYR A 293 -10.60 -0.47 -2.30
CA TYR A 293 -10.16 -1.43 -1.32
C TYR A 293 -11.04 -1.29 -0.09
N ASP A 294 -11.93 -2.24 0.10
CA ASP A 294 -13.03 -2.15 1.06
C ASP A 294 -12.83 -3.09 2.23
N LEU A 295 -13.36 -2.66 3.39
CA LEU A 295 -13.45 -3.46 4.59
C LEU A 295 -14.86 -4.04 4.72
N TYR A 296 -14.92 -5.35 4.95
CA TYR A 296 -16.15 -6.07 5.29
C TYR A 296 -15.97 -6.78 6.62
N GLY A 297 -16.95 -6.68 7.52
CA GLY A 297 -16.84 -7.19 8.89
C GLY A 297 -17.98 -8.11 9.28
N LYS A 298 -17.68 -9.06 10.17
CA LYS A 298 -18.66 -9.94 10.81
C LYS A 298 -18.81 -9.58 12.28
N GLU A 299 -20.05 -9.28 12.70
CA GLU A 299 -20.39 -9.02 14.12
C GLU A 299 -19.45 -8.02 14.85
N LEU A 300 -18.97 -6.99 14.14
CA LEU A 300 -18.06 -6.01 14.71
C LEU A 300 -18.74 -5.21 15.84
N LEU A 301 -18.00 -5.02 16.94
CA LEU A 301 -18.46 -4.23 18.07
C LEU A 301 -18.50 -2.74 17.70
N LYS A 302 -19.70 -2.14 17.74
CA LYS A 302 -19.89 -0.70 17.55
C LYS A 302 -19.40 0.09 18.76
N LEU A 303 -18.85 1.26 18.49
CA LEU A 303 -18.42 2.24 19.48
C LEU A 303 -19.46 3.35 19.60
N SER A 304 -19.57 3.93 20.80
CA SER A 304 -20.21 5.23 21.01
C SER A 304 -19.27 6.37 20.58
N ASP A 305 -19.81 7.55 20.30
CA ASP A 305 -19.02 8.73 19.91
C ASP A 305 -17.89 9.04 20.91
N LYS A 306 -18.19 8.95 22.21
CA LYS A 306 -17.17 9.12 23.25
C LYS A 306 -16.04 8.09 23.15
N GLN A 307 -16.36 6.83 22.86
CA GLN A 307 -15.33 5.80 22.70
C GLN A 307 -14.52 6.01 21.42
N ILE A 308 -15.15 6.46 20.33
CA ILE A 308 -14.45 6.83 19.10
C ILE A 308 -13.45 7.94 19.41
N ASP A 309 -13.88 9.02 20.08
CA ASP A 309 -13.01 10.12 20.49
C ASP A 309 -11.88 9.63 21.41
N ASP A 310 -12.20 8.81 22.41
CA ASP A 310 -11.19 8.24 23.31
C ASP A 310 -10.14 7.42 22.55
N TYR A 311 -10.53 6.62 21.55
CA TYR A 311 -9.56 5.92 20.71
C TYR A 311 -8.74 6.91 19.87
N LEU A 312 -9.41 7.77 19.09
CA LEU A 312 -8.78 8.70 18.16
C LEU A 312 -7.77 9.63 18.84
N PHE A 313 -8.13 10.20 19.99
CA PHE A 313 -7.29 11.17 20.70
C PHE A 313 -6.14 10.53 21.50
N ASN A 314 -6.25 9.25 21.84
CA ASN A 314 -5.16 8.51 22.48
C ASN A 314 -4.19 7.88 21.47
N MET A 315 -4.54 7.81 20.17
CA MET A 315 -3.60 7.38 19.12
C MET A 315 -2.36 8.27 19.12
N GLN A 316 -1.20 7.64 19.00
CA GLN A 316 0.10 8.32 18.95
C GLN A 316 0.62 8.42 17.52
N PHE A 317 1.36 9.48 17.26
CA PHE A 317 1.93 9.79 15.95
C PHE A 317 3.40 10.17 16.11
N VAL A 318 4.21 9.83 15.09
CA VAL A 318 5.65 10.12 15.02
C VAL A 318 6.00 10.75 13.68
N LEU A 319 7.00 11.62 13.65
CA LEU A 319 7.54 12.18 12.41
C LEU A 319 8.32 11.10 11.65
N LEU A 320 8.21 11.05 10.33
CA LEU A 320 8.91 10.10 9.45
C LEU A 320 9.89 10.80 8.48
N ASP A 321 9.53 12.02 8.05
CA ASP A 321 10.35 12.85 7.18
C ASP A 321 9.89 14.32 7.27
N TYR A 322 10.64 15.22 6.63
CA TYR A 322 10.32 16.63 6.52
C TYR A 322 9.63 16.96 5.18
N PRO A 323 8.74 17.97 5.17
CA PRO A 323 8.19 18.48 3.94
C PRO A 323 9.30 19.11 3.07
N THR A 324 9.13 19.00 1.76
CA THR A 324 9.94 19.71 0.77
C THR A 324 9.34 21.10 0.50
N SER A 325 10.08 21.95 -0.23
CA SER A 325 9.58 23.27 -0.65
C SER A 325 8.30 23.21 -1.49
N HIS A 326 7.97 22.06 -2.08
CA HIS A 326 6.79 21.88 -2.93
C HIS A 326 5.62 21.20 -2.21
N THR A 327 5.84 20.62 -1.03
CA THR A 327 4.86 19.76 -0.36
C THR A 327 3.54 20.47 -0.06
N PHE A 328 3.59 21.76 0.30
CA PHE A 328 2.41 22.56 0.61
C PHE A 328 2.25 23.77 -0.32
N LYS A 329 2.76 23.70 -1.56
CA LYS A 329 2.78 24.84 -2.49
C LYS A 329 1.38 25.36 -2.83
N ASP A 330 0.41 24.46 -2.95
CA ASP A 330 -0.97 24.77 -3.34
C ASP A 330 -1.92 24.79 -2.13
N CYS A 331 -1.38 24.83 -0.91
CA CYS A 331 -2.15 24.87 0.33
C CYS A 331 -2.46 26.32 0.72
N GLU A 332 -3.67 26.57 1.24
CA GLU A 332 -4.00 27.87 1.83
C GLU A 332 -3.05 28.22 2.99
N GLU A 333 -2.64 29.48 3.08
CA GLU A 333 -1.55 29.91 3.98
C GLU A 333 -1.87 29.62 5.46
N ASN A 334 -3.12 29.78 5.89
CA ASN A 334 -3.60 29.43 7.24
C ASN A 334 -3.43 27.94 7.56
N LEU A 335 -3.76 27.05 6.62
CA LEU A 335 -3.59 25.61 6.79
C LEU A 335 -2.12 25.20 6.77
N LYS A 336 -1.30 25.89 5.96
CA LYS A 336 0.15 25.68 5.90
C LYS A 336 0.83 25.94 7.25
N TRP A 337 0.47 27.02 7.95
CA TRP A 337 0.96 27.27 9.32
C TRP A 337 0.57 26.15 10.28
N THR A 338 -0.65 25.62 10.15
CA THR A 338 -1.12 24.50 10.97
C THR A 338 -0.32 23.22 10.70
N TYR A 339 0.02 22.91 9.45
CA TYR A 339 0.92 21.80 9.14
C TYR A 339 2.31 21.97 9.75
N ILE A 340 2.89 23.16 9.66
CA ILE A 340 4.20 23.48 10.23
C ILE A 340 4.17 23.32 11.76
N GLU A 341 3.12 23.80 12.42
CA GLU A 341 2.93 23.65 13.87
C GLU A 341 2.82 22.17 14.27
N LEU A 342 2.05 21.35 13.55
CA LEU A 342 1.95 19.91 13.81
C LEU A 342 3.30 19.19 13.67
N ILE A 343 4.08 19.54 12.63
CA ILE A 343 5.42 18.97 12.40
C ILE A 343 6.38 19.41 13.51
N SER A 344 6.38 20.70 13.88
CA SER A 344 7.23 21.22 14.96
C SER A 344 6.91 20.57 16.30
N ARG A 345 5.62 20.34 16.59
CA ARG A 345 5.22 19.58 17.78
C ARG A 345 5.76 18.16 17.73
N LEU A 346 5.68 17.46 16.60
CA LEU A 346 6.24 16.11 16.48
C LEU A 346 7.76 16.09 16.63
N GLU A 347 8.47 17.13 16.17
CA GLU A 347 9.93 17.31 16.32
C GLU A 347 10.37 17.55 17.78
N ASN A 348 9.58 18.32 18.54
CA ASN A 348 9.89 18.63 19.95
C ASN A 348 10.05 17.36 20.81
N GLU A 349 10.74 17.48 21.94
CA GLU A 349 10.97 16.35 22.87
C GLU A 349 11.63 15.14 22.17
N ASP A 350 12.65 15.39 21.36
CA ASP A 350 13.46 14.36 20.70
C ASP A 350 12.61 13.38 19.86
N PHE A 351 11.71 13.93 19.02
CA PHE A 351 10.88 13.15 18.09
C PHE A 351 10.01 12.07 18.77
N THR A 352 9.77 12.18 20.08
CA THR A 352 8.96 11.20 20.82
C THR A 352 7.53 11.17 20.26
N PRO A 353 6.90 9.97 20.20
CA PRO A 353 5.51 9.83 19.78
C PRO A 353 4.56 10.69 20.60
N LYS A 354 3.65 11.41 19.94
CA LYS A 354 2.68 12.31 20.58
C LYS A 354 1.26 11.88 20.28
N SER A 355 0.41 11.91 21.29
CA SER A 355 -1.00 11.59 21.11
C SER A 355 -1.70 12.68 20.30
N ALA A 356 -2.76 12.32 19.57
CA ALA A 356 -3.62 13.30 18.89
C ALA A 356 -4.14 14.36 19.87
N LYS A 357 -4.44 13.98 21.12
CA LYS A 357 -4.83 14.92 22.19
C LYS A 357 -3.77 15.99 22.43
N THR A 358 -2.51 15.58 22.58
CA THR A 358 -1.40 16.52 22.79
C THR A 358 -1.15 17.36 21.54
N LEU A 359 -1.23 16.77 20.35
CA LEU A 359 -1.02 17.48 19.09
C LEU A 359 -2.08 18.56 18.84
N MET A 360 -3.35 18.29 19.15
CA MET A 360 -4.43 19.27 18.97
C MET A 360 -4.44 20.38 20.03
N MET A 361 -3.85 20.15 21.21
CA MET A 361 -3.96 21.05 22.36
C MET A 361 -3.49 22.47 22.03
N GLY A 362 -4.39 23.46 22.12
CA GLY A 362 -4.06 24.86 21.85
C GLY A 362 -3.99 25.23 20.36
N ILE A 363 -4.41 24.34 19.45
CA ILE A 363 -4.64 24.68 18.03
C ILE A 363 -6.12 25.05 17.87
N ASP A 364 -6.40 26.23 17.30
CA ASP A 364 -7.76 26.74 17.10
C ASP A 364 -8.38 26.21 15.79
N ILE A 365 -8.66 24.90 15.75
CA ILE A 365 -9.37 24.22 14.66
C ILE A 365 -10.33 23.17 15.21
N ASN A 366 -11.36 22.83 14.44
CA ASN A 366 -12.25 21.72 14.82
C ASN A 366 -11.59 20.34 14.60
N GLN A 367 -12.12 19.33 15.29
CA GLN A 367 -11.62 17.96 15.25
C GLN A 367 -11.55 17.36 13.84
N ARG A 368 -12.57 17.62 13.00
CA ARG A 368 -12.61 17.07 11.63
C ARG A 368 -11.48 17.64 10.77
N VAL A 369 -11.23 18.94 10.87
CA VAL A 369 -10.10 19.59 10.19
C VAL A 369 -8.78 19.07 10.73
N PHE A 370 -8.62 18.97 12.06
CA PHE A 370 -7.40 18.44 12.69
C PHE A 370 -7.04 17.04 12.18
N PHE A 371 -7.98 16.09 12.21
CA PHE A 371 -7.71 14.74 11.70
C PHE A 371 -7.50 14.73 10.19
N SER A 372 -8.22 15.55 9.41
CA SER A 372 -7.96 15.67 7.98
C SER A 372 -6.52 16.10 7.68
N LEU A 373 -5.97 17.06 8.45
CA LEU A 373 -4.58 17.49 8.29
C LEU A 373 -3.59 16.38 8.69
N LEU A 374 -3.81 15.70 9.81
CA LEU A 374 -2.97 14.56 10.21
C LEU A 374 -2.99 13.43 9.16
N ILE A 375 -4.17 13.08 8.64
CA ILE A 375 -4.31 12.07 7.59
C ILE A 375 -3.61 12.49 6.30
N ASN A 376 -3.64 13.78 5.94
CA ASN A 376 -2.87 14.28 4.81
C ASN A 376 -1.36 14.12 5.04
N LEU A 377 -0.85 14.42 6.24
CA LEU A 377 0.56 14.19 6.58
C LEU A 377 0.95 12.71 6.51
N ILE A 378 0.06 11.80 6.92
CA ILE A 378 0.25 10.34 6.78
C ILE A 378 0.29 9.94 5.31
N THR A 379 -0.65 10.46 4.50
CA THR A 379 -0.72 10.19 3.05
C THR A 379 0.53 10.68 2.32
N LEU A 380 1.16 11.75 2.82
CA LEU A 380 2.43 12.29 2.32
C LEU A 380 3.67 11.56 2.87
N ASN A 381 3.50 10.49 3.67
CA ASN A 381 4.56 9.76 4.37
C ASN A 381 5.44 10.64 5.26
N LEU A 382 4.91 11.76 5.77
CA LEU A 382 5.62 12.64 6.71
C LEU A 382 5.37 12.23 8.16
N VAL A 383 4.24 11.60 8.44
CA VAL A 383 3.82 11.21 9.80
C VAL A 383 3.38 9.76 9.79
N GLY A 384 3.81 9.01 10.80
CA GLY A 384 3.43 7.62 11.03
C GLY A 384 2.49 7.50 12.21
N ILE A 385 1.58 6.52 12.14
CA ILE A 385 0.74 6.13 13.27
C ILE A 385 1.55 5.15 14.11
N CYS A 386 1.66 5.40 15.41
CA CYS A 386 2.38 4.54 16.32
C CYS A 386 1.50 3.41 16.83
N VAL A 387 2.14 2.27 17.11
CA VAL A 387 1.48 1.09 17.65
C VAL A 387 2.19 0.64 18.93
N PRO A 388 1.47 -0.02 19.85
CA PRO A 388 2.11 -0.65 20.98
C PRO A 388 3.15 -1.67 20.50
N ASN A 389 4.39 -1.53 20.96
CA ASN A 389 5.48 -2.42 20.61
C ASN A 389 6.22 -2.89 21.86
N THR A 390 7.10 -3.88 21.68
CA THR A 390 7.92 -4.46 22.73
C THR A 390 9.39 -4.33 22.35
N THR A 391 10.29 -4.31 23.34
CA THR A 391 11.75 -4.34 23.09
C THR A 391 12.13 -5.51 22.19
N ARG A 392 11.53 -6.68 22.41
CA ARG A 392 11.71 -7.86 21.55
C ARG A 392 11.37 -7.56 20.09
N LYS A 393 10.24 -6.88 19.83
CA LYS A 393 9.81 -6.55 18.46
C LYS A 393 10.76 -5.56 17.79
N ILE A 394 11.28 -4.60 18.54
CA ILE A 394 12.33 -3.68 18.07
C ILE A 394 13.58 -4.46 17.66
N ASP A 395 14.04 -5.40 18.49
CA ASP A 395 15.22 -6.23 18.18
C ASP A 395 15.01 -7.11 16.93
N GLU A 396 13.82 -7.72 16.78
CA GLU A 396 13.44 -8.49 15.58
C GLU A 396 13.48 -7.61 14.32
N VAL A 397 12.96 -6.38 14.39
CA VAL A 397 12.99 -5.41 13.28
C VAL A 397 14.42 -4.98 12.94
N LYS A 398 15.26 -4.65 13.93
CA LYS A 398 16.68 -4.29 13.70
C LYS A 398 17.42 -5.42 13.02
N PHE A 399 17.25 -6.66 13.49
CA PHE A 399 17.86 -7.84 12.87
C PHE A 399 17.41 -8.05 11.42
N TYR A 400 16.10 -7.96 11.16
CA TYR A 400 15.54 -8.04 9.81
C TYR A 400 16.11 -6.96 8.89
N ASN A 401 16.07 -5.71 9.30
CA ASN A 401 16.55 -4.58 8.51
C ASN A 401 18.06 -4.66 8.23
N HIS A 402 18.88 -5.09 9.20
CA HIS A 402 20.30 -5.35 8.98
C HIS A 402 20.57 -6.48 7.97
N SER A 403 19.79 -7.57 8.04
CA SER A 403 19.92 -8.69 7.09
C SER A 403 19.64 -8.23 5.65
N LEU A 404 18.66 -7.34 5.51
CA LEU A 404 18.27 -6.75 4.24
C LEU A 404 19.30 -5.76 3.69
N LEU A 405 19.85 -4.88 4.55
CA LEU A 405 20.89 -3.93 4.13
C LEU A 405 22.12 -4.62 3.55
N LYS A 406 22.53 -5.76 4.10
CA LYS A 406 23.71 -6.51 3.64
C LYS A 406 23.56 -7.12 2.25
N ASN A 407 22.34 -7.54 1.90
CA ASN A 407 22.09 -8.38 0.73
C ASN A 407 21.53 -7.62 -0.49
N GLN A 408 21.38 -6.29 -0.41
CA GLN A 408 20.71 -5.52 -1.44
C GLN A 408 21.63 -4.80 -2.41
N LYS A 409 21.30 -4.93 -3.70
CA LYS A 409 21.80 -4.01 -4.73
C LYS A 409 21.20 -2.62 -4.49
N LEU A 410 22.05 -1.59 -4.49
CA LEU A 410 21.69 -0.17 -4.28
C LEU A 410 20.99 0.46 -5.50
N SER A 411 20.06 -0.23 -6.15
CA SER A 411 19.51 0.22 -7.45
C SER A 411 18.13 0.87 -7.39
N LYS A 412 17.33 0.68 -6.32
CA LYS A 412 15.97 1.25 -6.17
C LYS A 412 15.57 1.50 -4.71
N GLU A 413 14.60 2.38 -4.49
CA GLU A 413 13.91 2.59 -3.21
C GLU A 413 13.52 1.25 -2.56
N TYR A 414 13.62 1.18 -1.23
CA TYR A 414 13.35 -0.04 -0.50
C TYR A 414 12.66 0.22 0.83
N ILE A 415 11.80 -0.74 1.21
CA ILE A 415 10.99 -0.66 2.42
C ILE A 415 11.67 -1.43 3.55
N PHE A 416 11.89 -0.74 4.66
CA PHE A 416 12.40 -1.30 5.91
C PHE A 416 11.30 -1.35 6.95
N ALA A 417 11.31 -2.38 7.78
CA ALA A 417 10.35 -2.54 8.86
C ALA A 417 10.56 -1.47 9.94
N CYS A 418 9.48 -1.06 10.61
CA CYS A 418 9.53 -0.16 11.75
C CYS A 418 8.57 -0.67 12.83
N ALA A 419 9.14 -1.14 13.95
CA ALA A 419 8.36 -1.65 15.08
C ALA A 419 7.47 -0.56 15.71
N LEU A 420 7.87 0.72 15.60
CA LEU A 420 7.10 1.83 16.16
C LEU A 420 5.81 2.11 15.39
N THR A 421 5.80 1.92 14.08
CA THR A 421 4.60 2.11 13.24
C THR A 421 3.87 0.81 12.92
N GLY A 422 4.51 -0.34 13.15
CA GLY A 422 3.99 -1.64 12.72
C GLY A 422 3.99 -1.80 11.20
N GLY A 423 4.74 -0.97 10.47
CA GLY A 423 4.70 -0.88 9.03
C GLY A 423 6.08 -0.72 8.40
N GLY A 424 6.08 -0.36 7.12
CA GLY A 424 7.28 -0.12 6.33
C GLY A 424 7.60 1.36 6.19
N ILE A 425 8.87 1.71 6.31
CA ILE A 425 9.41 3.04 6.01
C ILE A 425 10.29 2.93 4.78
N SER A 426 10.05 3.83 3.83
CA SER A 426 10.79 3.86 2.59
C SER A 426 12.08 4.64 2.71
N LEU A 427 13.16 4.05 2.20
CA LEU A 427 14.48 4.67 2.08
C LEU A 427 14.98 4.53 0.64
N ASP A 428 15.45 5.64 0.07
CA ASP A 428 16.02 5.63 -1.27
C ASP A 428 17.42 4.97 -1.32
N SER A 429 18.01 4.84 -2.51
CA SER A 429 19.33 4.21 -2.66
C SER A 429 20.48 5.01 -2.01
N LEU A 430 20.39 6.34 -1.96
CA LEU A 430 21.41 7.18 -1.34
C LEU A 430 21.27 7.17 0.18
N GLU A 431 20.05 7.29 0.71
CA GLU A 431 19.76 7.20 2.13
C GLU A 431 20.27 5.88 2.71
N ARG A 432 20.02 4.75 2.02
CA ARG A 432 20.55 3.45 2.46
C ARG A 432 22.08 3.40 2.42
N ALA A 433 22.71 3.98 1.41
CA ALA A 433 24.17 4.03 1.32
C ALA A 433 24.77 4.86 2.46
N PHE A 434 24.18 6.03 2.75
CA PHE A 434 24.60 6.90 3.85
C PHE A 434 24.34 6.27 5.22
N LEU A 435 23.20 5.62 5.39
CA LEU A 435 22.83 4.94 6.62
C LEU A 435 23.74 3.72 6.88
N ASN A 436 24.03 2.94 5.85
CA ASN A 436 24.99 1.84 5.94
C ASN A 436 26.41 2.34 6.27
N HIS A 437 26.82 3.49 5.74
CA HIS A 437 28.08 4.12 6.14
C HIS A 437 28.05 4.60 7.59
N TYR A 438 26.96 5.23 8.02
CA TYR A 438 26.77 5.72 9.39
C TYR A 438 26.85 4.60 10.44
N PHE A 439 26.24 3.43 10.20
CA PHE A 439 26.31 2.32 11.17
C PHE A 439 27.59 1.48 11.09
N ASN A 440 28.37 1.59 10.01
CA ASN A 440 29.60 0.82 9.82
C ASN A 440 30.87 1.69 9.98
N GLU A 441 30.89 2.61 10.96
CA GLU A 441 31.86 3.72 11.19
C GLU A 441 33.37 3.41 11.06
N ASN A 442 33.79 2.15 10.86
CA ASN A 442 35.18 1.71 10.88
C ASN A 442 35.78 1.24 9.54
N GLN A 443 35.10 1.38 8.40
CA GLN A 443 35.58 0.79 7.13
C GLN A 443 35.83 1.76 5.96
N MET A 444 35.24 2.95 5.94
CA MET A 444 35.31 3.84 4.78
C MET A 444 35.01 5.28 5.20
N ASN A 445 35.74 6.27 4.70
CA ASN A 445 35.43 7.69 4.95
C ASN A 445 34.36 8.21 3.96
N LEU A 446 33.83 9.42 4.18
CA LEU A 446 32.73 9.97 3.36
C LEU A 446 33.15 10.22 1.90
N GLU A 447 34.40 10.61 1.66
CA GLU A 447 34.90 10.84 0.30
C GLU A 447 35.00 9.50 -0.47
N GLU A 448 35.48 8.45 0.19
CA GLU A 448 35.53 7.10 -0.37
C GLU A 448 34.12 6.55 -0.69
N LEU A 449 33.13 6.85 0.15
CA LEU A 449 31.73 6.51 -0.15
C LEU A 449 31.24 7.24 -1.41
N PHE A 450 31.54 8.54 -1.52
CA PHE A 450 31.12 9.34 -2.68
C PHE A 450 31.80 8.86 -3.95
N GLU A 451 33.08 8.49 -3.90
CA GLU A 451 33.78 7.84 -5.01
C GLU A 451 33.10 6.55 -5.44
N ARG A 452 32.75 5.69 -4.47
CA ARG A 452 32.08 4.43 -4.77
C ARG A 452 30.70 4.64 -5.42
N ILE A 453 29.95 5.66 -4.99
CA ILE A 453 28.66 6.00 -5.59
C ILE A 453 28.87 6.57 -6.99
N TYR A 454 29.85 7.46 -7.19
CA TYR A 454 30.19 8.05 -8.47
C TYR A 454 30.61 7.01 -9.52
N GLN A 455 31.37 5.99 -9.12
CA GLN A 455 31.81 4.89 -9.99
C GLN A 455 30.71 3.85 -10.28
N ASN A 456 29.57 3.91 -9.58
CA ASN A 456 28.51 2.93 -9.73
C ASN A 456 27.50 3.39 -10.78
N GLU A 457 27.46 2.67 -11.90
CA GLU A 457 26.60 2.95 -13.06
C GLU A 457 25.08 2.99 -12.75
N ASN A 458 24.66 2.49 -11.58
CA ASN A 458 23.25 2.55 -11.17
C ASN A 458 22.83 3.93 -10.63
N PHE A 459 23.76 4.84 -10.38
CA PHE A 459 23.45 6.18 -9.89
C PHE A 459 23.58 7.22 -11.00
N HIS A 460 22.53 8.01 -11.18
CA HIS A 460 22.52 9.13 -12.10
C HIS A 460 22.08 10.38 -11.34
N PHE A 461 22.82 11.47 -11.53
CA PHE A 461 22.58 12.74 -10.86
C PHE A 461 22.25 13.81 -11.88
N ASN A 462 21.25 14.62 -11.56
CA ASN A 462 20.94 15.83 -12.30
C ASN A 462 21.25 17.05 -11.44
N ASN A 463 21.67 18.14 -12.06
CA ASN A 463 21.83 19.43 -11.40
C ASN A 463 20.46 20.09 -11.13
N ALA A 464 20.47 21.28 -10.51
CA ALA A 464 19.25 22.03 -10.18
C ALA A 464 18.38 22.39 -11.40
N ASN A 465 18.95 22.39 -12.61
CA ASN A 465 18.23 22.62 -13.87
C ASN A 465 17.78 21.32 -14.55
N ASN A 466 17.80 20.21 -13.82
CA ASN A 466 17.46 18.87 -14.28
C ASN A 466 18.33 18.36 -15.46
N GLN A 467 19.57 18.85 -15.57
CA GLN A 467 20.54 18.39 -16.56
C GLN A 467 21.49 17.37 -15.92
N ALA A 468 21.80 16.29 -16.63
CA ALA A 468 22.71 15.26 -16.14
C ALA A 468 24.10 15.83 -15.77
N CYS A 469 24.56 15.52 -14.57
CA CYS A 469 25.92 15.77 -14.11
C CYS A 469 26.89 14.91 -14.94
N LYS A 470 27.93 15.52 -15.51
CA LYS A 470 28.87 14.84 -16.44
C LYS A 470 30.27 14.66 -15.88
N ASP A 471 30.55 15.27 -14.74
CA ASP A 471 31.88 15.35 -14.15
C ASP A 471 31.78 15.05 -12.65
N ARG A 472 32.92 14.64 -12.07
CA ARG A 472 33.04 14.28 -10.67
C ARG A 472 32.60 15.40 -9.74
N GLU A 473 32.99 16.64 -10.02
CA GLU A 473 32.75 17.80 -9.14
C GLU A 473 31.25 18.12 -9.03
N SER A 474 30.53 18.10 -10.16
CA SER A 474 29.08 18.31 -10.17
C SER A 474 28.32 17.17 -9.48
N VAL A 475 28.74 15.91 -9.63
CA VAL A 475 28.16 14.77 -8.90
C VAL A 475 28.43 14.89 -7.39
N PHE A 476 29.65 15.20 -6.97
CA PHE A 476 30.01 15.37 -5.55
C PHE A 476 29.24 16.52 -4.90
N THR A 477 28.97 17.59 -5.66
CA THR A 477 28.12 18.68 -5.21
C THR A 477 26.69 18.19 -4.92
N GLN A 478 26.10 17.39 -5.82
CA GLN A 478 24.77 16.80 -5.60
C GLN A 478 24.78 15.82 -4.42
N LEU A 479 25.77 14.93 -4.34
CA LEU A 479 25.93 14.00 -3.21
C LEU A 479 26.03 14.72 -1.88
N SER A 480 26.74 15.85 -1.83
CA SER A 480 26.83 16.69 -0.62
C SER A 480 25.47 17.28 -0.23
N LEU A 481 24.64 17.69 -1.20
CA LEU A 481 23.28 18.18 -0.93
C LEU A 481 22.37 17.05 -0.42
N HIS A 482 22.43 15.86 -1.04
CA HIS A 482 21.71 14.68 -0.59
C HIS A 482 22.14 14.24 0.81
N TYR A 483 23.43 14.25 1.10
CA TYR A 483 23.97 13.92 2.42
C TYR A 483 23.53 14.92 3.49
N LYS A 484 23.51 16.23 3.18
CA LYS A 484 22.94 17.23 4.09
C LYS A 484 21.44 17.00 4.38
N LYS A 485 20.65 16.64 3.36
CA LYS A 485 19.24 16.25 3.54
C LYS A 485 19.13 15.01 4.43
N PHE A 486 19.95 14.00 4.19
CA PHE A 486 20.02 12.79 5.00
C PHE A 486 20.36 13.11 6.46
N LEU A 487 21.38 13.92 6.74
CA LEU A 487 21.75 14.31 8.10
C LEU A 487 20.61 15.02 8.85
N ARG A 488 19.75 15.77 8.13
CA ARG A 488 18.56 16.37 8.73
C ARG A 488 17.51 15.32 9.12
N ARG A 489 17.33 14.27 8.30
CA ARG A 489 16.37 13.17 8.56
C ARG A 489 16.93 12.11 9.52
N LEU A 490 18.26 11.99 9.65
CA LEU A 490 18.93 10.97 10.45
C LEU A 490 18.43 10.90 11.91
N PRO A 491 18.24 12.01 12.65
CA PRO A 491 17.69 11.94 14.01
C PRO A 491 16.31 11.26 14.07
N ILE A 492 15.47 11.47 13.05
CA ILE A 492 14.18 10.79 12.93
C ILE A 492 14.40 9.30 12.74
N LEU A 493 15.26 8.90 11.80
CA LEU A 493 15.53 7.48 11.51
C LEU A 493 16.13 6.74 12.72
N VAL A 494 16.99 7.42 13.49
CA VAL A 494 17.52 6.89 14.77
C VAL A 494 16.39 6.71 15.77
N LYS A 495 15.47 7.68 15.89
CA LYS A 495 14.33 7.58 16.81
C LYS A 495 13.35 6.45 16.47
N LEU A 496 13.21 6.12 15.19
CA LEU A 496 12.36 5.01 14.74
C LEU A 496 12.92 3.62 15.13
N GLU A 497 14.15 3.55 15.66
CA GLU A 497 14.82 2.33 16.12
C GLU A 497 14.82 1.19 15.09
N MET A 498 14.97 1.55 13.81
CA MET A 498 14.91 0.60 12.70
C MET A 498 16.19 -0.21 12.50
N PHE A 499 17.32 0.28 13.01
CA PHE A 499 18.65 -0.29 12.80
C PHE A 499 19.42 -0.36 14.11
#